data_AF-A0A8J7XDE7-F1
#
_entry.id   AF-A0A8J7XDE7-F1
#
_cell.length_a   1.000
_cell.length_b   1.000
_cell.length_c   1.000
_cell.angle_alpha   90.00
_cell.angle_beta   90.00
_cell.angle_gamma   90.00
#
_symmetry.space_group_name_H-M   'P 1'
#
loop_
_entity.id
_entity.type
_entity.pdbx_description
1 polymer ?
#
loop_
_entity_poly.entity_id
_entity_poly.type
_entity_poly.pdbx_seq_one_letter_code
_entity_poly.pdbx_strand_id
1 'polypeptide(L)'
;MLSLSFMDGYRIGTFTWNKKTAPVPNLLKVKKDTLYLNEITVERPTLYEKEAQTELRTASVLRIPYTAPRHIALRFTRKNSDLLSSNSEAYPIYVTKYDALTTRFLSTIPFHHLFFIFCPEERRLLRTLFSLRNTNPRSLLYTRAEPEEIPVLLTAGIDLFNYTEENEEALRRYLETPTKDYLEKECNSTVRTKRLLRLLYREFYEHIEKYTSFKRKKELYISEDALYRPEVMRFRQRVRERYIPPSRVVVLLPCSAKKPYSQSRSHRRFRTAIPRNALLTELILTSPLGVVPRELEDFARYDIPVTGHWSHEEVMETASLLNDILAKIPDPVVYSHISAAYQPIIEHLNVPVIDTAQGDPLSEQSLATLASYLKDVDRTSFLERKMRAVSEFLFSEDIFPGKISITGRRTKRIKSDKILGRYSSDLILTQAGADRVTTYCVTIDFDLKGDVFCPGVLSTYSGIRPGDQVVIKRIINGEHAVGVGRAVLPGCMMREMDRGMAVKVHTRFHYAGTHNC
;
A
#
# COMPACT_ATOMS: atom_id res chain seq x y z
N MET A 1 2.46 18.10 -18.75
CA MET A 1 1.91 16.73 -18.64
C MET A 1 2.80 15.87 -17.75
N LEU A 2 2.23 15.27 -16.72
CA LEU A 2 2.93 14.38 -15.79
C LEU A 2 2.87 12.93 -16.29
N SER A 3 4.02 12.25 -16.35
CA SER A 3 4.14 10.84 -16.66
C SER A 3 4.79 10.12 -15.48
N LEU A 4 4.07 9.20 -14.84
CA LEU A 4 4.57 8.46 -13.69
C LEU A 4 5.17 7.11 -14.11
N SER A 5 6.26 6.72 -13.46
CA SER A 5 6.96 5.44 -13.68
C SER A 5 7.01 4.57 -12.43
N PHE A 6 6.77 5.13 -11.25
CA PHE A 6 6.76 4.40 -9.98
C PHE A 6 5.93 5.12 -8.92
N MET A 7 5.34 4.34 -8.00
CA MET A 7 4.58 4.85 -6.86
C MET A 7 4.71 3.96 -5.62
N ASP A 8 5.02 4.57 -4.47
CA ASP A 8 5.07 3.92 -3.16
C ASP A 8 4.91 4.93 -1.99
N GLY A 9 3.75 5.59 -1.95
CA GLY A 9 3.48 6.75 -1.10
C GLY A 9 4.04 8.05 -1.68
N TYR A 10 5.19 7.98 -2.33
CA TYR A 10 5.75 9.05 -3.16
C TYR A 10 5.69 8.69 -4.64
N ARG A 11 5.86 9.68 -5.52
CA ARG A 11 5.71 9.53 -6.98
C ARG A 11 7.03 9.77 -7.67
N ILE A 12 7.45 8.85 -8.53
CA ILE A 12 8.58 9.10 -9.45
C ILE A 12 8.04 9.21 -10.87
N GLY A 13 8.53 10.21 -11.60
CA GLY A 13 8.15 10.39 -12.98
C GLY A 13 8.87 11.54 -13.66
N THR A 14 8.25 12.02 -14.73
CA THR A 14 8.72 13.14 -15.52
C THR A 14 7.57 14.08 -15.78
N PHE A 15 7.77 15.36 -15.50
CA PHE A 15 6.89 16.41 -15.94
C PHE A 15 7.41 17.00 -17.26
N THR A 16 6.56 17.06 -18.28
CA THR A 16 6.89 17.60 -19.61
C THR A 16 6.05 18.83 -19.92
N TRP A 17 6.70 19.92 -20.33
CA TRP A 17 6.04 21.14 -20.79
C TRP A 17 6.81 21.72 -21.98
N ASN A 18 6.13 22.05 -23.09
CA ASN A 18 6.75 22.63 -24.28
C ASN A 18 8.07 21.95 -24.72
N LYS A 19 8.07 20.61 -24.79
CA LYS A 19 9.23 19.74 -25.09
C LYS A 19 10.35 19.69 -24.04
N LYS A 20 10.30 20.53 -23.01
CA LYS A 20 11.20 20.46 -21.85
C LYS A 20 10.71 19.44 -20.85
N THR A 21 11.64 18.84 -20.10
CA THR A 21 11.34 17.82 -19.12
C THR A 21 12.02 18.12 -17.79
N ALA A 22 11.37 17.69 -16.71
CA ALA A 22 11.95 17.70 -15.37
C ALA A 22 11.58 16.39 -14.66
N PRO A 23 12.52 15.77 -13.92
CA PRO A 23 12.19 14.65 -13.07
C PRO A 23 11.28 15.10 -11.93
N VAL A 24 10.53 14.15 -11.39
CA VAL A 24 9.66 14.32 -10.22
C VAL A 24 9.97 13.16 -9.26
N PRO A 25 10.17 13.40 -7.94
CA PRO A 25 10.14 14.71 -7.27
C PRO A 25 11.37 15.57 -7.57
N ASN A 26 11.29 16.89 -7.29
CA ASN A 26 12.38 17.84 -7.57
C ASN A 26 12.26 19.14 -6.75
N LEU A 27 13.22 20.05 -6.91
CA LEU A 27 13.28 21.34 -6.22
C LEU A 27 13.07 22.51 -7.19
N LEU A 28 12.44 23.56 -6.68
CA LEU A 28 12.26 24.82 -7.40
C LEU A 28 13.32 25.83 -6.96
N LYS A 29 14.21 26.20 -7.88
CA LYS A 29 15.20 27.26 -7.66
C LYS A 29 14.55 28.62 -7.88
N VAL A 30 14.77 29.56 -6.96
CA VAL A 30 14.18 30.91 -7.04
C VAL A 30 15.19 31.89 -7.62
N LYS A 31 14.79 32.63 -8.66
CA LYS A 31 15.54 33.79 -9.15
C LYS A 31 14.56 34.91 -9.48
N LYS A 32 14.54 35.95 -8.63
CA LYS A 32 13.57 37.06 -8.68
C LYS A 32 12.11 36.55 -8.65
N ASP A 33 11.39 36.72 -9.75
CA ASP A 33 9.98 36.38 -9.94
C ASP A 33 9.77 35.06 -10.68
N THR A 34 10.87 34.35 -10.97
CA THR A 34 10.83 33.07 -11.69
C THR A 34 11.30 31.95 -10.77
N LEU A 35 10.53 30.86 -10.77
CA LEU A 35 10.89 29.57 -10.21
C LEU A 35 11.35 28.66 -11.34
N TYR A 36 12.44 27.93 -11.13
CA TYR A 36 13.02 27.04 -12.12
C TYR A 36 12.84 25.58 -11.67
N LEU A 37 12.10 24.82 -12.46
CA LEU A 37 11.99 23.37 -12.40
C LEU A 37 12.84 22.79 -13.53
N ASN A 38 14.13 22.57 -13.27
CA ASN A 38 15.14 22.41 -14.32
C ASN A 38 15.07 23.57 -15.34
N GLU A 39 14.73 23.28 -16.59
CA GLU A 39 14.62 24.25 -17.69
C GLU A 39 13.21 24.86 -17.81
N ILE A 40 12.24 24.32 -17.07
CA ILE A 40 10.85 24.79 -17.08
C ILE A 40 10.72 25.96 -16.12
N THR A 41 10.26 27.10 -16.64
CA THR A 41 10.07 28.32 -15.86
C THR A 41 8.64 28.46 -15.37
N VAL A 42 8.48 28.77 -14.08
CA VAL A 42 7.20 28.93 -13.42
C VAL A 42 7.13 30.30 -12.77
N GLU A 43 6.03 31.01 -12.97
CA GLU A 43 5.82 32.31 -12.37
C GLU A 43 5.70 32.18 -10.84
N ARG A 44 6.44 32.99 -10.09
CA ARG A 44 6.38 32.96 -8.63
C ARG A 44 4.98 33.38 -8.14
N PRO A 45 4.39 32.71 -7.13
CA PRO A 45 3.08 33.08 -6.58
C PRO A 45 3.16 34.32 -5.67
N THR A 46 3.41 35.49 -6.25
CA THR A 46 3.38 36.80 -5.60
C THR A 46 2.22 37.66 -6.11
N LEU A 47 1.85 38.68 -5.32
CA LEU A 47 0.71 39.57 -5.56
C LEU A 47 1.03 40.81 -6.40
N TYR A 48 2.30 41.20 -6.49
CA TYR A 48 2.71 42.36 -7.30
C TYR A 48 2.79 41.97 -8.77
N GLU A 49 2.75 42.98 -9.64
CA GLU A 49 2.89 42.81 -11.08
C GLU A 49 4.30 42.30 -11.42
N LYS A 50 4.37 41.25 -12.23
CA LYS A 50 5.63 40.54 -12.54
C LYS A 50 5.96 40.78 -14.00
N GLU A 51 7.19 41.23 -14.26
CA GLU A 51 7.67 41.44 -15.63
C GLU A 51 8.14 40.14 -16.30
N ALA A 52 8.36 39.08 -15.52
CA ALA A 52 8.92 37.84 -16.01
C ALA A 52 7.99 37.13 -17.01
N GLN A 53 8.51 36.79 -18.19
CA GLN A 53 7.87 35.85 -19.10
C GLN A 53 8.26 34.42 -18.71
N THR A 54 7.29 33.67 -18.17
CA THR A 54 7.46 32.28 -17.76
C THR A 54 6.57 31.35 -18.57
N GLU A 55 6.95 30.08 -18.64
CA GLU A 55 6.22 29.07 -19.39
C GLU A 55 4.93 28.60 -18.69
N LEU A 56 4.96 28.54 -17.35
CA LEU A 56 3.77 28.35 -16.53
C LEU A 56 3.43 29.66 -15.84
N ARG A 57 2.24 30.21 -16.11
CA ARG A 57 1.68 31.38 -15.43
C ARG A 57 0.98 30.94 -14.15
N THR A 58 1.05 31.80 -13.15
CA THR A 58 0.45 31.54 -11.84
C THR A 58 -0.74 32.46 -11.61
N ALA A 59 -1.87 31.91 -11.16
CA ALA A 59 -3.04 32.71 -10.85
C ALA A 59 -2.72 33.81 -9.81
N SER A 60 -3.11 35.05 -10.13
CA SER A 60 -2.98 36.20 -9.23
C SER A 60 -4.14 36.24 -8.25
N VAL A 61 -4.00 35.57 -7.10
CA VAL A 61 -5.06 35.47 -6.09
C VAL A 61 -4.63 36.10 -4.76
N LEU A 62 -5.61 36.59 -4.00
CA LEU A 62 -5.39 37.24 -2.71
C LEU A 62 -4.80 36.26 -1.70
N ARG A 63 -3.66 36.65 -1.09
CA ARG A 63 -3.09 35.93 0.05
C ARG A 63 -4.02 36.06 1.26
N ILE A 64 -4.36 34.94 1.86
CA ILE A 64 -5.16 34.89 3.10
C ILE A 64 -4.21 34.57 4.26
N PRO A 65 -3.96 35.51 5.19
CA PRO A 65 -3.21 35.20 6.41
C PRO A 65 -3.90 34.09 7.19
N TYR A 66 -3.15 33.09 7.65
CA TYR A 66 -3.72 31.94 8.36
C TYR A 66 -4.50 32.36 9.63
N THR A 67 -4.05 33.43 10.28
CA THR A 67 -4.66 33.97 11.50
C THR A 67 -5.89 34.83 11.25
N ALA A 68 -6.22 35.17 10.00
CA ALA A 68 -7.28 36.11 9.64
C ALA A 68 -8.64 35.75 10.29
N PRO A 69 -9.41 36.75 10.77
CA PRO A 69 -10.78 36.56 11.24
C PRO A 69 -11.70 35.98 10.15
N ARG A 70 -12.75 35.26 10.56
CA ARG A 70 -13.64 34.51 9.66
C ARG A 70 -14.24 35.37 8.55
N HIS A 71 -14.69 36.58 8.88
CA HIS A 71 -15.29 37.48 7.91
C HIS A 71 -14.28 37.95 6.85
N ILE A 72 -13.02 38.19 7.22
CA ILE A 72 -11.93 38.54 6.29
C ILE A 72 -11.58 37.35 5.40
N ALA A 73 -11.38 36.18 6.01
CA ALA A 73 -11.08 34.95 5.29
C ALA A 73 -12.20 34.65 4.27
N LEU A 74 -13.47 34.73 4.67
CA LEU A 74 -14.61 34.54 3.78
C LEU A 74 -14.62 35.53 2.62
N ARG A 75 -14.37 36.83 2.91
CA ARG A 75 -14.32 37.88 1.88
C ARG A 75 -13.24 37.58 0.84
N PHE A 76 -12.04 37.21 1.28
CA PHE A 76 -10.91 36.93 0.38
C PHE A 76 -11.12 35.63 -0.38
N THR A 77 -11.64 34.58 0.25
CA THR A 77 -11.98 33.33 -0.43
C THR A 77 -13.02 33.55 -1.53
N ARG A 78 -14.06 34.36 -1.28
CA ARG A 78 -15.04 34.74 -2.32
C ARG A 78 -14.37 35.46 -3.48
N LYS A 79 -13.54 36.46 -3.20
CA LYS A 79 -12.78 37.18 -4.23
C LYS A 79 -11.85 36.28 -5.03
N ASN A 80 -11.17 35.33 -4.38
CA ASN A 80 -10.36 34.33 -5.08
C ASN A 80 -11.21 33.39 -5.93
N SER A 81 -12.44 33.09 -5.51
CA SER A 81 -13.37 32.27 -6.30
C SER A 81 -13.78 32.98 -7.59
N ASP A 82 -13.99 34.30 -7.53
CA ASP A 82 -14.27 35.14 -8.72
C ASP A 82 -13.10 35.15 -9.73
N LEU A 83 -11.88 34.80 -9.28
CA LEU A 83 -10.64 34.78 -10.08
C LEU A 83 -10.28 33.39 -10.64
N LEU A 84 -11.10 32.36 -10.38
CA LEU A 84 -10.81 30.97 -10.80
C LEU A 84 -10.84 30.77 -12.32
N SER A 85 -11.43 31.72 -13.08
CA SER A 85 -11.52 31.65 -14.54
C SER A 85 -10.26 32.12 -15.29
N SER A 86 -9.13 32.34 -14.59
CA SER A 86 -7.87 32.71 -15.25
C SER A 86 -7.27 31.53 -16.02
N ASN A 87 -6.79 31.76 -17.25
CA ASN A 87 -6.00 30.79 -18.06
C ASN A 87 -4.59 30.58 -17.47
N SER A 88 -4.49 30.20 -16.20
CA SER A 88 -3.23 29.95 -15.50
C SER A 88 -2.93 28.46 -15.43
N GLU A 89 -1.66 28.09 -15.57
CA GLU A 89 -1.21 26.70 -15.41
C GLU A 89 -0.94 26.33 -13.95
N ALA A 90 -0.66 27.31 -13.09
CA ALA A 90 -0.36 27.10 -11.69
C ALA A 90 -1.25 27.94 -10.77
N TYR A 91 -1.54 27.42 -9.57
CA TYR A 91 -2.48 28.05 -8.65
C TYR A 91 -2.00 28.01 -7.19
N PRO A 92 -1.91 29.14 -6.49
CA PRO A 92 -1.58 29.16 -5.07
C PRO A 92 -2.83 28.98 -4.19
N ILE A 93 -2.70 28.08 -3.21
CA ILE A 93 -3.74 27.70 -2.27
C ILE A 93 -3.33 28.16 -0.88
N TYR A 94 -4.04 29.19 -0.39
CA TYR A 94 -3.90 29.72 0.95
C TYR A 94 -4.92 29.05 1.87
N VAL A 95 -4.47 28.07 2.64
CA VAL A 95 -5.33 27.28 3.53
C VAL A 95 -5.74 28.14 4.72
N THR A 96 -7.04 28.17 5.02
CA THR A 96 -7.56 28.92 6.17
C THR A 96 -7.70 28.01 7.41
N LYS A 97 -7.74 28.62 8.60
CA LYS A 97 -8.07 27.90 9.86
C LYS A 97 -9.55 27.50 9.98
N TYR A 98 -10.38 27.75 8.96
CA TYR A 98 -11.80 27.42 8.92
C TYR A 98 -12.05 26.28 7.93
N ASP A 99 -12.17 25.04 8.41
CA ASP A 99 -12.28 23.85 7.54
C ASP A 99 -13.38 23.96 6.49
N ALA A 100 -14.59 24.32 6.90
CA ALA A 100 -15.73 24.43 5.98
C ALA A 100 -15.47 25.42 4.83
N LEU A 101 -14.72 26.50 5.10
CA LEU A 101 -14.37 27.48 4.08
C LEU A 101 -13.34 26.91 3.10
N THR A 102 -12.28 26.28 3.63
CA THR A 102 -11.24 25.65 2.81
C THR A 102 -11.82 24.52 1.97
N THR A 103 -12.60 23.60 2.54
CA THR A 103 -13.21 22.47 1.81
C THR A 103 -14.11 22.95 0.68
N ARG A 104 -14.99 23.94 0.94
CA ARG A 104 -15.87 24.52 -0.08
C ARG A 104 -15.06 25.16 -1.20
N PHE A 105 -13.98 25.86 -0.87
CA PHE A 105 -13.12 26.47 -1.87
C PHE A 105 -12.38 25.43 -2.72
N LEU A 106 -11.82 24.39 -2.10
CA LEU A 106 -11.12 23.32 -2.83
C LEU A 106 -12.04 22.62 -3.83
N SER A 107 -13.33 22.43 -3.50
CA SER A 107 -14.30 21.82 -4.43
C SER A 107 -14.61 22.64 -5.67
N THR A 108 -14.29 23.94 -5.69
CA THR A 108 -14.54 24.82 -6.84
C THR A 108 -13.32 25.02 -7.71
N ILE A 109 -12.13 24.61 -7.26
CA ILE A 109 -10.87 24.85 -7.99
C ILE A 109 -10.81 23.94 -9.23
N PRO A 110 -10.66 24.49 -10.45
CA PRO A 110 -10.49 23.68 -11.64
C PRO A 110 -9.09 23.09 -11.71
N PHE A 111 -8.90 22.19 -12.66
CA PHE A 111 -7.59 21.59 -12.91
C PHE A 111 -6.52 22.63 -13.23
N HIS A 112 -5.39 22.52 -12.53
CA HIS A 112 -4.15 23.25 -12.81
C HIS A 112 -2.99 22.26 -12.83
N HIS A 113 -1.94 22.52 -13.60
CA HIS A 113 -0.77 21.65 -13.66
C HIS A 113 0.06 21.65 -12.38
N LEU A 114 0.05 22.75 -11.62
CA LEU A 114 0.81 22.92 -10.39
C LEU A 114 0.02 23.66 -9.32
N PHE A 115 -0.05 23.10 -8.11
CA PHE A 115 -0.61 23.78 -6.95
C PHE A 115 0.50 24.16 -5.96
N PHE A 116 0.54 25.42 -5.53
CA PHE A 116 1.39 25.89 -4.44
C PHE A 116 0.60 25.93 -3.14
N ILE A 117 0.97 25.15 -2.14
CA ILE A 117 0.15 24.99 -0.93
C ILE A 117 0.85 25.68 0.24
N PHE A 118 0.12 26.57 0.89
CA PHE A 118 0.62 27.33 2.04
C PHE A 118 -0.27 27.08 3.25
N CYS A 119 0.19 26.21 4.15
CA CYS A 119 -0.49 25.90 5.40
C CYS A 119 0.53 25.65 6.52
N PRO A 120 0.50 26.42 7.62
CA PRO A 120 1.42 26.19 8.73
C PRO A 120 1.02 25.01 9.62
N GLU A 121 -0.23 24.55 9.57
CA GLU A 121 -0.74 23.50 10.47
C GLU A 121 -0.79 22.14 9.76
N GLU A 122 -0.26 21.11 10.40
CA GLU A 122 0.03 19.81 9.78
C GLU A 122 -1.22 19.09 9.29
N ARG A 123 -2.29 19.02 10.10
CA ARG A 123 -3.51 18.28 9.77
C ARG A 123 -4.25 18.92 8.60
N ARG A 124 -4.36 20.25 8.58
CA ARG A 124 -4.98 21.02 7.50
C ARG A 124 -4.16 20.98 6.22
N LEU A 125 -2.83 20.99 6.34
CA LEU A 125 -1.94 20.76 5.20
C LEU A 125 -2.28 19.41 4.56
N LEU A 126 -2.15 18.31 5.31
CA LEU A 126 -2.42 16.95 4.82
C LEU A 126 -3.81 16.80 4.22
N ARG A 127 -4.85 17.30 4.89
CA ARG A 127 -6.23 17.30 4.37
C ARG A 127 -6.34 18.02 3.02
N THR A 128 -5.68 19.16 2.88
CA THR A 128 -5.63 19.91 1.62
C THR A 128 -4.88 19.13 0.54
N LEU A 129 -3.73 18.53 0.88
CA LEU A 129 -2.93 17.72 -0.05
C LEU A 129 -3.77 16.58 -0.63
N PHE A 130 -4.45 15.81 0.24
CA PHE A 130 -5.23 14.67 -0.20
C PHE A 130 -6.49 15.05 -0.96
N SER A 131 -7.16 16.14 -0.58
CA SER A 131 -8.29 16.68 -1.35
C SER A 131 -7.87 17.04 -2.77
N LEU A 132 -6.73 17.71 -2.94
CA LEU A 132 -6.19 18.06 -4.25
C LEU A 132 -5.72 16.83 -5.00
N ARG A 133 -5.02 15.90 -4.35
CA ARG A 133 -4.52 14.69 -4.99
C ARG A 133 -5.66 13.82 -5.52
N ASN A 134 -6.77 13.74 -4.80
CA ASN A 134 -7.95 12.96 -5.20
C ASN A 134 -8.69 13.58 -6.39
N THR A 135 -8.80 14.90 -6.44
CA THR A 135 -9.53 15.62 -7.50
C THR A 135 -8.65 15.91 -8.71
N ASN A 136 -7.34 16.01 -8.50
CA ASN A 136 -6.33 16.44 -9.46
C ASN A 136 -5.09 15.52 -9.41
N PRO A 137 -5.25 14.22 -9.73
CA PRO A 137 -4.16 13.22 -9.68
C PRO A 137 -2.98 13.58 -10.59
N ARG A 138 -3.23 14.30 -11.69
CA ARG A 138 -2.24 14.71 -12.70
C ARG A 138 -1.42 15.94 -12.31
N SER A 139 -1.83 16.68 -11.28
CA SER A 139 -1.18 17.93 -10.88
C SER A 139 0.07 17.66 -10.06
N LEU A 140 1.05 18.55 -10.18
CA LEU A 140 2.16 18.64 -9.24
C LEU A 140 1.70 19.42 -8.00
N LEU A 141 2.14 18.97 -6.83
CA LEU A 141 1.93 19.67 -5.57
C LEU A 141 3.27 20.19 -5.06
N TYR A 142 3.30 21.47 -4.74
CA TYR A 142 4.42 22.13 -4.10
C TYR A 142 4.04 22.57 -2.70
N THR A 143 4.94 22.36 -1.75
CA THR A 143 4.95 23.08 -0.47
C THR A 143 6.39 23.46 -0.12
N ARG A 144 6.55 24.44 0.76
CA ARG A 144 7.85 24.65 1.40
C ARG A 144 8.10 23.53 2.41
N ALA A 145 9.37 23.18 2.54
CA ALA A 145 9.85 22.17 3.47
C ALA A 145 11.24 22.53 4.00
N GLU A 146 11.49 22.14 5.24
CA GLU A 146 12.83 21.96 5.79
C GLU A 146 13.38 20.57 5.42
N PRO A 147 14.70 20.33 5.49
CA PRO A 147 15.34 19.11 4.99
C PRO A 147 14.74 17.83 5.59
N GLU A 148 14.50 17.81 6.90
CA GLU A 148 13.92 16.67 7.62
C GLU A 148 12.44 16.40 7.28
N GLU A 149 11.74 17.37 6.70
CA GLU A 149 10.32 17.23 6.32
C GLU A 149 10.15 16.57 4.95
N ILE A 150 11.18 16.59 4.10
CA ILE A 150 11.11 16.10 2.72
C ILE A 150 10.61 14.64 2.66
N PRO A 151 11.16 13.67 3.42
CA PRO A 151 10.72 12.28 3.32
C PRO A 151 9.22 12.08 3.63
N VAL A 152 8.73 12.77 4.68
CA VAL A 152 7.34 12.62 5.14
C VAL A 152 6.36 13.33 4.21
N LEU A 153 6.74 14.50 3.69
CA LEU A 153 5.93 15.23 2.72
C LEU A 153 5.89 14.56 1.35
N LEU A 154 7.00 13.93 0.91
CA LEU A 154 7.00 13.06 -0.26
C LEU A 154 6.03 11.90 -0.10
N THR A 155 6.02 11.26 1.07
CA THR A 155 5.09 10.17 1.41
C THR A 155 3.64 10.65 1.50
N ALA A 156 3.41 11.92 1.83
CA ALA A 156 2.10 12.58 1.75
C ALA A 156 1.68 12.92 0.31
N GLY A 157 2.55 12.67 -0.68
CA GLY A 157 2.31 12.92 -2.08
C GLY A 157 2.66 14.33 -2.56
N ILE A 158 3.51 15.08 -1.85
CA ILE A 158 4.15 16.28 -2.41
C ILE A 158 5.16 15.88 -3.48
N ASP A 159 5.30 16.71 -4.51
CA ASP A 159 6.21 16.48 -5.64
C ASP A 159 7.38 17.44 -5.66
N LEU A 160 7.16 18.69 -5.24
CA LEU A 160 8.10 19.78 -5.40
C LEU A 160 8.32 20.54 -4.08
N PHE A 161 9.56 20.96 -3.85
CA PHE A 161 9.95 21.75 -2.67
C PHE A 161 10.80 22.97 -3.03
N ASN A 162 11.02 23.89 -2.08
CA ASN A 162 11.98 24.98 -2.24
C ASN A 162 13.41 24.44 -2.31
N TYR A 163 14.20 24.98 -3.23
CA TYR A 163 15.64 24.71 -3.24
C TYR A 163 16.35 25.43 -2.09
N THR A 164 17.13 24.65 -1.35
CA THR A 164 18.31 25.04 -0.55
C THR A 164 19.34 23.93 -0.75
N GLU A 165 20.60 24.16 -0.39
CA GLU A 165 21.63 23.12 -0.48
C GLU A 165 21.28 21.93 0.43
N GLU A 166 20.74 22.19 1.61
CA GLU A 166 20.32 21.14 2.54
C GLU A 166 19.12 20.33 2.01
N ASN A 167 18.15 21.00 1.37
CA ASN A 167 16.99 20.33 0.77
C ASN A 167 17.38 19.48 -0.44
N GLU A 168 18.34 19.92 -1.25
CA GLU A 168 18.88 19.12 -2.36
C GLU A 168 19.56 17.85 -1.84
N GLU A 169 20.34 17.99 -0.77
CA GLU A 169 21.01 16.85 -0.17
C GLU A 169 20.02 15.88 0.49
N ALA A 170 19.04 16.37 1.25
CA ALA A 170 18.02 15.55 1.87
C ALA A 170 17.15 14.80 0.84
N LEU A 171 16.73 15.48 -0.23
CA LEU A 171 16.00 14.84 -1.32
C LEU A 171 16.84 13.74 -1.99
N ARG A 172 18.12 14.03 -2.29
CA ARG A 172 19.04 13.05 -2.90
C ARG A 172 19.21 11.82 -2.02
N ARG A 173 19.51 12.00 -0.73
CA ARG A 173 19.69 10.89 0.24
C ARG A 173 18.44 10.01 0.33
N TYR A 174 17.26 10.63 0.39
CA TYR A 174 16.01 9.88 0.43
C TYR A 174 15.79 9.08 -0.86
N LEU A 175 16.03 9.67 -2.03
CA LEU A 175 15.84 8.97 -3.31
C LEU A 175 16.87 7.86 -3.56
N GLU A 176 18.07 7.94 -2.97
CA GLU A 176 19.05 6.86 -2.97
C GLU A 176 18.57 5.65 -2.15
N THR A 177 17.90 5.89 -1.01
CA THR A 177 17.37 4.82 -0.14
C THR A 177 15.95 5.14 0.36
N PRO A 178 14.91 5.02 -0.49
CA PRO A 178 13.56 5.46 -0.15
C PRO A 178 12.81 4.39 0.64
N THR A 179 13.28 4.10 1.85
CA THR A 179 12.71 3.09 2.74
C THR A 179 11.86 3.72 3.84
N LYS A 180 10.88 2.96 4.36
CA LYS A 180 9.99 3.44 5.41
C LYS A 180 10.70 3.56 6.76
N ASP A 181 11.73 2.74 7.02
CA ASP A 181 12.58 2.88 8.19
C ASP A 181 13.46 4.14 8.14
N TYR A 182 13.98 4.51 6.95
CA TYR A 182 14.65 5.80 6.78
C TYR A 182 13.69 6.96 7.03
N LEU A 183 12.50 6.94 6.43
CA LEU A 183 11.45 7.93 6.68
C LEU A 183 11.16 8.10 8.18
N GLU A 184 10.93 6.99 8.88
CA GLU A 184 10.61 7.00 10.31
C GLU A 184 11.75 7.52 11.18
N LYS A 185 12.99 7.17 10.82
CA LYS A 185 14.19 7.70 11.46
C LYS A 185 14.23 9.23 11.33
N GLU A 186 14.10 9.77 10.12
CA GLU A 186 14.13 11.22 9.88
C GLU A 186 12.93 11.94 10.53
N CYS A 187 11.79 11.26 10.69
CA CYS A 187 10.64 11.81 11.41
C CYS A 187 10.82 11.90 12.93
N ASN A 188 11.91 11.38 13.49
CA ASN A 188 12.26 11.60 14.89
C ASN A 188 13.11 12.86 15.12
N SER A 189 13.40 13.64 14.07
CA SER A 189 14.24 14.84 14.16
C SER A 189 13.52 16.04 14.81
N THR A 190 12.22 16.23 14.58
CA THR A 190 11.46 17.36 15.15
C THR A 190 10.05 16.95 15.58
N VAL A 191 9.44 17.78 16.45
CA VAL A 191 8.03 17.62 16.85
C VAL A 191 7.10 17.62 15.64
N ARG A 192 7.40 18.46 14.65
CA ARG A 192 6.57 18.62 13.45
C ARG A 192 6.65 17.40 12.54
N THR A 193 7.84 16.88 12.25
CA THR A 193 7.99 15.68 11.41
C THR A 193 7.37 14.46 12.07
N LYS A 194 7.54 14.30 13.39
CA LYS A 194 6.89 13.23 14.15
C LYS A 194 5.37 13.33 14.11
N ARG A 195 4.83 14.54 14.26
CA ARG A 195 3.38 14.79 14.17
C ARG A 195 2.86 14.47 12.77
N LEU A 196 3.54 14.92 11.72
CA LEU A 196 3.17 14.62 10.33
C LEU A 196 3.10 13.10 10.09
N LEU A 197 4.13 12.35 10.52
CA LEU A 197 4.16 10.89 10.39
C LEU A 197 2.97 10.23 11.10
N ARG A 198 2.71 10.60 12.36
CA ARG A 198 1.60 10.03 13.14
C ARG A 198 0.24 10.35 12.53
N LEU A 199 0.04 11.58 12.05
CA LEU A 199 -1.17 11.96 11.34
C LEU A 199 -1.33 11.13 10.06
N LEU A 200 -0.27 10.99 9.26
CA LEU A 200 -0.27 10.21 8.03
C LEU A 200 -0.66 8.75 8.27
N TYR A 201 0.00 8.07 9.21
CA TYR A 201 -0.22 6.65 9.47
C TYR A 201 -1.54 6.35 10.18
N ARG A 202 -2.00 7.22 11.08
CA ARG A 202 -3.19 6.94 11.91
C ARG A 202 -4.46 7.61 11.41
N GLU A 203 -4.42 8.91 11.13
CA GLU A 203 -5.62 9.69 10.77
C GLU A 203 -5.87 9.67 9.25
N PHE A 204 -4.80 9.73 8.43
CA PHE A 204 -4.89 9.79 6.98
C PHE A 204 -4.54 8.47 6.29
N TYR A 205 -4.64 7.35 7.00
CA TYR A 205 -4.31 6.01 6.50
C TYR A 205 -4.94 5.73 5.12
N GLU A 206 -6.25 5.92 4.98
CA GLU A 206 -6.99 5.63 3.74
C GLU A 206 -6.47 6.45 2.54
N HIS A 207 -5.92 7.63 2.80
CA HIS A 207 -5.41 8.51 1.76
C HIS A 207 -4.02 8.09 1.25
N ILE A 208 -3.17 7.52 2.10
CA ILE A 208 -1.83 7.06 1.74
C ILE A 208 -1.76 5.58 1.35
N GLU A 209 -2.65 4.76 1.90
CA GLU A 209 -2.73 3.32 1.66
C GLU A 209 -2.83 3.06 0.17
N LYS A 210 -3.72 3.76 -0.54
CA LYS A 210 -3.91 3.52 -1.97
C LYS A 210 -2.66 3.73 -2.83
N TYR A 211 -1.74 4.57 -2.38
CA TYR A 211 -0.50 4.88 -3.10
C TYR A 211 0.70 4.05 -2.62
N THR A 212 0.57 3.28 -1.55
CA THR A 212 1.68 2.52 -0.95
C THR A 212 1.78 1.13 -1.56
N SER A 213 2.98 0.73 -1.94
CA SER A 213 3.21 -0.50 -2.70
C SER A 213 3.22 -1.76 -1.84
N PHE A 214 2.74 -2.87 -2.39
CA PHE A 214 2.96 -4.20 -1.81
C PHE A 214 4.40 -4.66 -2.05
N LYS A 215 5.22 -4.72 -0.99
CA LYS A 215 6.62 -5.12 -1.08
C LYS A 215 6.79 -6.63 -1.03
N ARG A 216 7.69 -7.14 -1.87
CA ARG A 216 8.11 -8.55 -1.89
C ARG A 216 9.49 -8.79 -1.30
N LYS A 217 10.20 -7.74 -0.94
CA LYS A 217 11.47 -7.84 -0.22
C LYS A 217 11.20 -7.84 1.28
N LYS A 218 12.22 -8.20 2.05
CA LYS A 218 12.18 -8.11 3.51
C LYS A 218 12.20 -6.64 3.91
N GLU A 219 11.19 -6.21 4.67
CA GLU A 219 11.09 -4.85 5.20
C GLU A 219 11.51 -4.81 6.68
N LEU A 220 12.03 -3.67 7.13
CA LEU A 220 12.43 -3.44 8.53
C LEU A 220 11.35 -2.63 9.25
N TYR A 221 10.90 -3.13 10.40
CA TYR A 221 9.93 -2.46 11.27
C TYR A 221 10.63 -2.19 12.59
N ILE A 222 11.15 -0.98 12.73
CA ILE A 222 12.05 -0.60 13.83
C ILE A 222 11.33 0.24 14.87
N SER A 223 10.48 1.17 14.42
CA SER A 223 9.75 2.10 15.29
C SER A 223 8.36 1.57 15.63
N GLU A 224 7.78 2.04 16.73
CA GLU A 224 6.38 1.75 17.09
C GLU A 224 5.39 2.28 16.04
N ASP A 225 5.71 3.39 15.35
CA ASP A 225 4.85 3.92 14.28
C ASP A 225 4.73 2.90 13.12
N ALA A 226 5.70 2.00 12.97
CA ALA A 226 5.70 0.96 11.95
C ALA A 226 4.53 -0.03 12.10
N LEU A 227 3.91 -0.11 13.29
CA LEU A 227 2.69 -0.88 13.54
C LEU A 227 1.51 -0.39 12.69
N TYR A 228 1.51 0.89 12.34
CA TYR A 228 0.46 1.57 11.58
C TYR A 228 0.89 1.90 10.15
N ARG A 229 2.01 1.33 9.67
CA ARG A 229 2.41 1.45 8.27
C ARG A 229 1.27 0.99 7.35
N PRO A 230 1.08 1.64 6.19
CA PRO A 230 -0.07 1.32 5.36
C PRO A 230 -0.11 -0.14 4.89
N GLU A 231 1.03 -0.74 4.63
CA GLU A 231 1.17 -2.15 4.25
C GLU A 231 0.82 -3.13 5.38
N VAL A 232 1.09 -2.78 6.64
CA VAL A 232 0.74 -3.61 7.81
C VAL A 232 -0.76 -3.60 8.01
N MET A 233 -1.35 -2.41 8.04
CA MET A 233 -2.78 -2.23 8.17
C MET A 233 -3.53 -2.90 7.02
N ARG A 234 -3.02 -2.77 5.78
CA ARG A 234 -3.57 -3.47 4.61
C ARG A 234 -3.49 -4.98 4.78
N PHE A 235 -2.35 -5.52 5.24
CA PHE A 235 -2.22 -6.96 5.47
C PHE A 235 -3.28 -7.45 6.47
N ARG A 236 -3.41 -6.78 7.61
CA ARG A 236 -4.44 -7.08 8.63
C ARG A 236 -5.84 -7.02 8.04
N GLN A 237 -6.14 -5.98 7.26
CA GLN A 237 -7.44 -5.81 6.61
C GLN A 237 -7.72 -6.92 5.58
N ARG A 238 -6.74 -7.30 4.75
CA ARG A 238 -6.91 -8.40 3.80
C ARG A 238 -7.10 -9.74 4.50
N VAL A 239 -6.44 -9.99 5.62
CA VAL A 239 -6.69 -11.20 6.44
C VAL A 239 -8.11 -11.14 7.03
N ARG A 240 -8.51 -10.00 7.59
CA ARG A 240 -9.85 -9.77 8.14
C ARG A 240 -10.95 -9.95 7.10
N GLU A 241 -10.75 -9.53 5.86
CA GLU A 241 -11.80 -9.62 4.83
C GLU A 241 -11.76 -10.96 4.08
N ARG A 242 -10.57 -11.47 3.75
CA ARG A 242 -10.39 -12.51 2.72
C ARG A 242 -9.95 -13.86 3.25
N TYR A 243 -9.40 -13.93 4.47
CA TYR A 243 -9.00 -15.22 5.03
C TYR A 243 -10.24 -15.96 5.56
N ILE A 244 -10.45 -17.17 5.05
CA ILE A 244 -11.50 -18.08 5.52
C ILE A 244 -10.83 -19.20 6.32
N PRO A 245 -11.07 -19.28 7.64
CA PRO A 245 -10.53 -20.36 8.46
C PRO A 245 -11.01 -21.72 7.95
N PRO A 246 -10.11 -22.68 7.71
CA PRO A 246 -10.48 -23.98 7.15
C PRO A 246 -11.11 -24.94 8.15
N SER A 247 -10.99 -24.69 9.45
CA SER A 247 -11.45 -25.58 10.51
C SER A 247 -11.85 -24.80 11.75
N ARG A 248 -12.79 -25.38 12.52
CA ARG A 248 -13.13 -24.85 13.86
C ARG A 248 -12.07 -25.10 14.92
N VAL A 249 -11.16 -26.05 14.66
CA VAL A 249 -10.03 -26.32 15.56
C VAL A 249 -8.89 -25.38 15.21
N VAL A 250 -8.57 -24.48 16.14
CA VAL A 250 -7.59 -23.41 15.99
C VAL A 250 -6.37 -23.71 16.87
N VAL A 251 -5.17 -23.54 16.32
CA VAL A 251 -3.91 -23.65 17.08
C VAL A 251 -3.16 -22.33 16.97
N LEU A 252 -2.96 -21.66 18.11
CA LEU A 252 -2.15 -20.45 18.21
C LEU A 252 -0.69 -20.83 18.42
N LEU A 253 0.20 -20.29 17.58
CA LEU A 253 1.63 -20.58 17.61
C LEU A 253 2.45 -19.29 17.74
N PRO A 254 3.62 -19.33 18.41
CA PRO A 254 4.48 -18.16 18.51
C PRO A 254 5.18 -17.92 17.17
N CYS A 255 5.54 -16.67 16.90
CA CYS A 255 6.36 -16.35 15.74
C CYS A 255 7.81 -16.89 15.87
N SER A 256 8.59 -16.77 14.80
CA SER A 256 10.01 -17.13 14.80
C SER A 256 10.82 -16.18 13.94
N ALA A 257 12.10 -15.96 14.30
CA ALA A 257 13.01 -15.08 13.57
C ALA A 257 13.11 -15.44 12.08
N LYS A 258 13.22 -16.73 11.76
CA LYS A 258 13.22 -17.24 10.38
C LYS A 258 11.80 -17.27 9.81
N LYS A 259 11.59 -16.64 8.66
CA LYS A 259 10.37 -16.72 7.85
C LYS A 259 10.67 -17.32 6.46
N PRO A 260 9.71 -18.02 5.81
CA PRO A 260 8.39 -18.40 6.34
C PRO A 260 8.52 -19.29 7.59
N TYR A 261 7.61 -19.11 8.55
CA TYR A 261 7.78 -19.67 9.91
C TYR A 261 7.94 -21.18 9.89
N SER A 262 7.26 -21.87 8.99
CA SER A 262 7.36 -23.31 8.75
C SER A 262 8.77 -23.86 8.52
N GLN A 263 9.72 -23.02 8.11
CA GLN A 263 11.11 -23.39 7.86
C GLN A 263 12.03 -23.15 9.08
N SER A 264 11.51 -22.53 10.14
CA SER A 264 12.23 -22.33 11.40
C SER A 264 12.50 -23.65 12.12
N ARG A 265 13.41 -23.65 13.10
CA ARG A 265 13.65 -24.84 13.94
C ARG A 265 12.44 -25.11 14.83
N SER A 266 11.90 -24.09 15.48
CA SER A 266 10.75 -24.18 16.40
C SER A 266 9.50 -24.74 15.71
N HIS A 267 9.11 -24.19 14.56
CA HIS A 267 7.91 -24.68 13.85
C HIS A 267 8.10 -26.08 13.25
N ARG A 268 9.33 -26.49 12.93
CA ARG A 268 9.60 -27.89 12.57
C ARG A 268 9.39 -28.83 13.76
N ARG A 269 9.64 -28.38 14.99
CA ARG A 269 9.32 -29.13 16.22
C ARG A 269 7.82 -29.13 16.50
N PHE A 270 7.11 -28.01 16.41
CA PHE A 270 5.64 -28.00 16.58
C PHE A 270 4.93 -28.97 15.62
N ARG A 271 5.43 -29.09 14.38
CA ARG A 271 4.93 -30.05 13.39
C ARG A 271 5.10 -31.52 13.76
N THR A 272 5.95 -31.88 14.72
CA THR A 272 6.02 -33.26 15.19
C THR A 272 4.84 -33.62 16.10
N ALA A 273 4.21 -32.62 16.73
CA ALA A 273 3.01 -32.78 17.54
C ALA A 273 1.70 -32.63 16.73
N ILE A 274 1.73 -31.92 15.60
CA ILE A 274 0.57 -31.71 14.74
C ILE A 274 0.49 -32.85 13.70
N PRO A 275 -0.61 -33.64 13.64
CA PRO A 275 -0.74 -34.70 12.67
C PRO A 275 -0.59 -34.18 11.23
N ARG A 276 0.08 -34.97 10.39
CA ARG A 276 0.26 -34.61 8.99
C ARG A 276 -1.09 -34.42 8.30
N ASN A 277 -1.24 -33.31 7.59
CA ASN A 277 -2.47 -32.92 6.89
C ASN A 277 -3.68 -32.72 7.81
N ALA A 278 -3.49 -32.47 9.11
CA ALA A 278 -4.60 -32.12 10.01
C ALA A 278 -5.41 -30.93 9.47
N LEU A 279 -6.73 -31.03 9.53
CA LEU A 279 -7.69 -29.99 9.17
C LEU A 279 -7.79 -29.02 10.35
N LEU A 280 -6.85 -28.07 10.36
CA LEU A 280 -6.66 -27.08 11.43
C LEU A 280 -6.51 -25.68 10.87
N THR A 281 -6.92 -24.70 11.67
CA THR A 281 -6.60 -23.29 11.49
C THR A 281 -5.38 -22.95 12.34
N GLU A 282 -4.19 -22.93 11.72
CA GLU A 282 -2.95 -22.54 12.40
C GLU A 282 -2.73 -21.02 12.28
N LEU A 283 -2.72 -20.32 13.41
CA LEU A 283 -2.55 -18.86 13.48
C LEU A 283 -1.24 -18.51 14.21
N ILE A 284 -0.34 -17.81 13.53
CA ILE A 284 0.94 -17.39 14.11
C ILE A 284 0.79 -15.97 14.65
N LEU A 285 0.99 -15.80 15.97
CA LEU A 285 0.92 -14.50 16.63
C LEU A 285 2.24 -13.76 16.48
N THR A 286 2.19 -12.51 16.00
CA THR A 286 3.40 -11.75 15.71
C THR A 286 3.19 -10.24 15.64
N SER A 287 4.27 -9.49 15.81
CA SER A 287 4.33 -8.06 15.48
C SER A 287 5.17 -7.86 14.20
N PRO A 288 4.87 -6.85 13.36
CA PRO A 288 3.73 -5.94 13.45
C PRO A 288 2.49 -6.48 12.74
N LEU A 289 2.51 -7.66 12.11
CA LEU A 289 1.36 -8.13 11.32
C LEU A 289 0.14 -8.53 12.16
N GLY A 290 0.29 -8.70 13.47
CA GLY A 290 -0.75 -9.19 14.39
C GLY A 290 -0.86 -10.71 14.32
N VAL A 291 -1.57 -11.20 13.30
CA VAL A 291 -1.85 -12.62 13.10
C VAL A 291 -1.55 -13.01 11.66
N VAL A 292 -0.71 -14.03 11.49
CA VAL A 292 -0.40 -14.59 10.17
C VAL A 292 -0.96 -16.02 10.09
N PRO A 293 -2.01 -16.27 9.28
CA PRO A 293 -2.44 -17.62 9.00
C PRO A 293 -1.33 -18.44 8.32
N ARG A 294 -1.22 -19.73 8.67
CA ARG A 294 -0.18 -20.61 8.14
C ARG A 294 -0.17 -20.68 6.62
N GLU A 295 -1.33 -20.64 5.98
CA GLU A 295 -1.44 -20.62 4.52
C GLU A 295 -0.76 -19.39 3.89
N LEU A 296 -0.71 -18.27 4.61
CA LEU A 296 -0.25 -16.97 4.13
C LEU A 296 1.17 -16.59 4.60
N GLU A 297 1.89 -17.50 5.25
CA GLU A 297 3.21 -17.21 5.86
C GLU A 297 4.29 -16.72 4.86
N ASP A 298 4.14 -16.98 3.55
CA ASP A 298 5.08 -16.51 2.52
C ASP A 298 4.99 -14.99 2.25
N PHE A 299 3.93 -14.35 2.74
CA PHE A 299 3.73 -12.90 2.71
C PHE A 299 4.29 -12.20 3.97
N ALA A 300 4.67 -12.96 5.01
CA ALA A 300 5.29 -12.43 6.21
C ALA A 300 6.80 -12.19 6.00
N ARG A 301 7.16 -11.11 5.30
CA ARG A 301 8.54 -10.77 4.92
C ARG A 301 9.06 -9.55 5.67
N TYR A 302 9.45 -9.74 6.92
CA TYR A 302 9.91 -8.63 7.76
C TYR A 302 10.99 -9.02 8.78
N ASP A 303 11.68 -8.00 9.29
CA ASP A 303 12.41 -8.03 10.55
C ASP A 303 11.91 -6.96 11.51
N ILE A 304 12.03 -7.29 12.79
CA ILE A 304 11.72 -6.44 13.94
C ILE A 304 12.82 -6.62 15.00
N PRO A 305 13.07 -5.60 15.84
CA PRO A 305 13.79 -5.81 17.08
C PRO A 305 12.94 -6.70 18.01
N VAL A 306 13.47 -7.85 18.42
CA VAL A 306 12.75 -8.79 19.31
C VAL A 306 13.32 -8.66 20.71
N THR A 307 12.52 -8.15 21.64
CA THR A 307 12.87 -8.05 23.07
C THR A 307 12.09 -9.03 23.94
N GLY A 308 11.05 -9.66 23.40
CA GLY A 308 10.11 -10.50 24.16
C GLY A 308 9.05 -9.71 24.93
N HIS A 309 9.08 -8.38 24.87
CA HIS A 309 8.07 -7.50 25.45
C HIS A 309 7.09 -7.05 24.36
N TRP A 310 5.80 -7.08 24.69
CA TRP A 310 4.73 -6.56 23.84
C TRP A 310 4.28 -5.20 24.38
N SER A 311 4.27 -4.19 23.51
CA SER A 311 3.60 -2.92 23.80
C SER A 311 2.08 -3.11 23.87
N HIS A 312 1.39 -2.18 24.53
CA HIS A 312 -0.08 -2.20 24.62
C HIS A 312 -0.72 -2.20 23.23
N GLU A 313 -0.22 -1.37 22.32
CA GLU A 313 -0.71 -1.28 20.94
C GLU A 313 -0.52 -2.61 20.19
N GLU A 314 0.64 -3.28 20.33
CA GLU A 314 0.85 -4.58 19.69
C GLU A 314 -0.11 -5.64 20.22
N VAL A 315 -0.37 -5.65 21.53
CA VAL A 315 -1.35 -6.54 22.16
C VAL A 315 -2.73 -6.31 21.58
N MET A 316 -3.21 -5.06 21.63
CA MET A 316 -4.57 -4.70 21.21
C MET A 316 -4.81 -4.96 19.73
N GLU A 317 -3.86 -4.60 18.86
CA GLU A 317 -3.98 -4.83 17.43
C GLU A 317 -3.96 -6.33 17.07
N THR A 318 -3.15 -7.12 17.79
CA THR A 318 -3.08 -8.58 17.58
C THR A 318 -4.36 -9.26 18.05
N ALA A 319 -4.82 -8.92 19.26
CA ALA A 319 -6.05 -9.46 19.83
C ALA A 319 -7.29 -9.09 18.99
N SER A 320 -7.34 -7.85 18.50
CA SER A 320 -8.40 -7.37 17.59
C SER A 320 -8.48 -8.23 16.32
N LEU A 321 -7.37 -8.38 15.58
CA LEU A 321 -7.35 -9.22 14.39
C LEU A 321 -7.64 -10.70 14.70
N LEU A 322 -7.16 -11.21 15.83
CA LEU A 322 -7.42 -12.59 16.24
C LEU A 322 -8.91 -12.82 16.51
N ASN A 323 -9.57 -11.92 17.23
CA ASN A 323 -11.02 -11.97 17.46
C ASN A 323 -11.80 -11.90 16.15
N ASP A 324 -11.41 -11.06 15.18
CA ASP A 324 -12.07 -10.99 13.88
C ASP A 324 -11.96 -12.29 13.07
N ILE A 325 -10.82 -12.99 13.18
CA ILE A 325 -10.64 -14.30 12.54
C ILE A 325 -11.52 -15.36 13.24
N LEU A 326 -11.52 -15.36 14.58
CA LEU A 326 -12.28 -16.32 15.39
C LEU A 326 -13.79 -16.14 15.25
N ALA A 327 -14.26 -14.90 15.08
CA ALA A 327 -15.67 -14.59 14.85
C ALA A 327 -16.25 -15.20 13.57
N LYS A 328 -15.39 -15.57 12.60
CA LYS A 328 -15.79 -16.28 11.37
C LYS A 328 -16.02 -17.77 11.58
N ILE A 329 -15.68 -18.30 12.74
CA ILE A 329 -15.69 -19.72 13.06
C ILE A 329 -16.87 -19.99 14.00
N PRO A 330 -17.85 -20.81 13.59
CA PRO A 330 -18.86 -21.31 14.52
C PRO A 330 -18.21 -22.21 15.57
N ASP A 331 -18.45 -21.92 16.85
CA ASP A 331 -17.97 -22.68 18.02
C ASP A 331 -16.48 -23.05 17.93
N PRO A 332 -15.56 -22.05 17.94
CA PRO A 332 -14.13 -22.31 17.79
C PRO A 332 -13.58 -23.06 19.01
N VAL A 333 -12.75 -24.07 18.76
CA VAL A 333 -11.93 -24.73 19.78
C VAL A 333 -10.51 -24.21 19.65
N VAL A 334 -10.08 -23.36 20.58
CA VAL A 334 -8.80 -22.65 20.49
C VAL A 334 -7.77 -23.27 21.43
N TYR A 335 -6.74 -23.86 20.85
CA TYR A 335 -5.56 -24.34 21.56
C TYR A 335 -4.45 -23.30 21.52
N SER A 336 -4.07 -22.78 22.69
CA SER A 336 -2.95 -21.87 22.87
C SER A 336 -1.67 -22.69 23.07
N HIS A 337 -0.77 -22.65 22.09
CA HIS A 337 0.53 -23.32 22.15
C HIS A 337 1.67 -22.30 22.07
N ILE A 338 1.59 -21.30 22.94
CA ILE A 338 2.48 -20.15 23.02
C ILE A 338 3.04 -20.01 24.45
N SER A 339 4.11 -19.24 24.63
CA SER A 339 4.66 -18.98 25.96
C SER A 339 3.88 -17.91 26.71
N ALA A 340 4.12 -17.80 28.02
CA ALA A 340 3.50 -16.80 28.89
C ALA A 340 3.64 -15.34 28.39
N ALA A 341 4.66 -15.04 27.57
CA ALA A 341 4.88 -13.72 26.99
C ALA A 341 3.72 -13.23 26.08
N TYR A 342 2.87 -14.14 25.60
CA TYR A 342 1.72 -13.82 24.76
C TYR A 342 0.40 -13.74 25.54
N GLN A 343 0.41 -14.04 26.84
CA GLN A 343 -0.82 -14.06 27.66
C GLN A 343 -1.63 -12.76 27.62
N PRO A 344 -1.01 -11.55 27.59
CA PRO A 344 -1.77 -10.32 27.42
C PRO A 344 -2.68 -10.31 26.18
N ILE A 345 -2.29 -10.99 25.09
CA ILE A 345 -3.12 -11.10 23.88
C ILE A 345 -4.32 -12.03 24.13
N ILE A 346 -4.09 -13.13 24.85
CA ILE A 346 -5.09 -14.17 25.13
C ILE A 346 -6.17 -13.65 26.07
N GLU A 347 -5.80 -12.84 27.07
CA GLU A 347 -6.73 -12.20 28.01
C GLU A 347 -7.77 -11.30 27.33
N HIS A 348 -7.49 -10.83 26.11
CA HIS A 348 -8.40 -10.00 25.31
C HIS A 348 -9.25 -10.80 24.30
N LEU A 349 -9.25 -12.13 24.36
CA LEU A 349 -10.05 -12.96 23.45
C LEU A 349 -11.48 -13.18 23.96
N ASN A 350 -12.42 -13.15 23.01
CA ASN A 350 -13.86 -13.28 23.31
C ASN A 350 -14.33 -14.75 23.39
N VAL A 351 -13.40 -15.71 23.34
CA VAL A 351 -13.69 -17.14 23.32
C VAL A 351 -12.79 -17.86 24.32
N PRO A 352 -13.24 -18.98 24.91
CA PRO A 352 -12.40 -19.76 25.81
C PRO A 352 -11.18 -20.33 25.07
N VAL A 353 -10.05 -20.33 25.76
CA VAL A 353 -8.77 -20.82 25.24
C VAL A 353 -8.24 -21.93 26.13
N ILE A 354 -7.77 -23.01 25.51
CA ILE A 354 -7.18 -24.16 26.19
C ILE A 354 -5.66 -24.07 26.01
N ASP A 355 -4.95 -23.86 27.12
CA ASP A 355 -3.49 -23.85 27.10
C ASP A 355 -2.93 -25.27 26.93
N THR A 356 -2.05 -25.43 25.94
CA THR A 356 -1.37 -26.70 25.61
C THR A 356 0.14 -26.62 25.83
N ALA A 357 0.68 -25.43 26.09
CA ALA A 357 2.08 -25.22 26.43
C ALA A 357 2.23 -24.99 27.93
N GLN A 358 2.99 -25.85 28.61
CA GLN A 358 3.36 -25.65 30.02
C GLN A 358 4.82 -25.18 30.08
N GLY A 359 5.01 -23.88 30.36
CA GLY A 359 6.33 -23.25 30.35
C GLY A 359 6.87 -23.06 28.94
N ASP A 360 7.79 -23.92 28.51
CA ASP A 360 8.37 -23.88 27.16
C ASP A 360 7.44 -24.61 26.16
N PRO A 361 6.93 -23.92 25.11
CA PRO A 361 6.17 -24.57 24.04
C PRO A 361 6.96 -25.67 23.32
N LEU A 362 8.29 -25.63 23.37
CA LEU A 362 9.16 -26.62 22.75
C LEU A 362 9.52 -27.80 23.67
N SER A 363 9.03 -27.85 24.90
CA SER A 363 9.26 -29.00 25.79
C SER A 363 8.54 -30.25 25.28
N GLU A 364 9.06 -31.44 25.61
CA GLU A 364 8.42 -32.70 25.21
C GLU A 364 7.01 -32.83 25.78
N GLN A 365 6.81 -32.37 27.02
CA GLN A 365 5.51 -32.35 27.69
C GLN A 365 4.50 -31.46 26.97
N SER A 366 4.87 -30.23 26.58
CA SER A 366 4.02 -29.32 25.81
C SER A 366 3.65 -29.93 24.46
N LEU A 367 4.62 -30.52 23.75
CA LEU A 367 4.39 -31.15 22.46
C LEU A 367 3.48 -32.39 22.57
N ALA A 368 3.66 -33.23 23.60
CA ALA A 368 2.80 -34.38 23.86
C ALA A 368 1.37 -33.96 24.21
N THR A 369 1.21 -32.88 24.98
CA THR A 369 -0.09 -32.30 25.32
C THR A 369 -0.79 -31.78 24.06
N LEU A 370 -0.10 -31.02 23.21
CA LEU A 370 -0.68 -30.59 21.93
C LEU A 370 -1.08 -31.79 21.06
N ALA A 371 -0.23 -32.81 20.98
CA ALA A 371 -0.51 -34.00 20.18
C ALA A 371 -1.75 -34.78 20.66
N SER A 372 -2.00 -34.85 21.97
CA SER A 372 -3.17 -35.55 22.52
C SER A 372 -4.49 -34.87 22.14
N TYR A 373 -4.54 -33.53 22.18
CA TYR A 373 -5.71 -32.75 21.75
C TYR A 373 -5.99 -32.81 20.26
N LEU A 374 -4.97 -33.10 19.43
CA LEU A 374 -5.08 -33.12 17.98
C LEU A 374 -5.23 -34.52 17.37
N LYS A 375 -5.26 -35.58 18.19
CA LYS A 375 -5.20 -36.98 17.75
C LYS A 375 -6.29 -37.35 16.74
N ASP A 376 -7.52 -36.88 17.00
CA ASP A 376 -8.73 -37.28 16.26
C ASP A 376 -9.19 -36.21 15.25
N VAL A 377 -8.32 -35.25 14.92
CA VAL A 377 -8.65 -34.21 13.93
C VAL A 377 -8.66 -34.81 12.52
N ASP A 378 -9.69 -34.44 11.76
CA ASP A 378 -9.83 -34.75 10.35
C ASP A 378 -8.60 -34.37 9.53
N ARG A 379 -8.44 -34.97 8.35
CA ARG A 379 -7.28 -34.72 7.49
C ARG A 379 -7.70 -34.24 6.11
N THR A 380 -7.02 -33.20 5.63
CA THR A 380 -7.17 -32.70 4.27
C THR A 380 -5.84 -32.17 3.72
N SER A 381 -5.76 -32.05 2.40
CA SER A 381 -4.57 -31.52 1.73
C SER A 381 -4.27 -30.08 2.17
N PHE A 382 -3.21 -29.89 2.96
CA PHE A 382 -2.75 -28.54 3.35
C PHE A 382 -2.38 -27.69 2.13
N LEU A 383 -1.76 -28.29 1.11
CA LEU A 383 -1.36 -27.55 -0.08
C LEU A 383 -2.58 -27.02 -0.84
N GLU A 384 -3.67 -27.78 -0.92
CA GLU A 384 -4.90 -27.31 -1.59
C GLU A 384 -5.49 -26.11 -0.85
N ARG A 385 -5.68 -26.23 0.48
CA ARG A 385 -6.12 -25.11 1.33
C ARG A 385 -5.24 -23.88 1.16
N LYS A 386 -3.92 -24.08 1.16
CA LYS A 386 -2.95 -23.01 0.97
C LYS A 386 -3.14 -22.28 -0.36
N MET A 387 -3.32 -23.00 -1.47
CA MET A 387 -3.49 -22.34 -2.77
C MET A 387 -4.78 -21.52 -2.83
N ARG A 388 -5.89 -22.04 -2.29
CA ARG A 388 -7.16 -21.30 -2.23
C ARG A 388 -7.03 -20.04 -1.39
N ALA A 389 -6.50 -20.15 -0.17
CA ALA A 389 -6.27 -18.99 0.70
C ALA A 389 -5.32 -17.95 0.06
N VAL A 390 -4.29 -18.39 -0.65
CA VAL A 390 -3.40 -17.49 -1.42
C VAL A 390 -4.15 -16.78 -2.55
N SER A 391 -5.02 -17.48 -3.27
CA SER A 391 -5.85 -16.87 -4.33
C SER A 391 -6.80 -15.82 -3.77
N GLU A 392 -7.57 -16.18 -2.73
CA GLU A 392 -8.46 -15.29 -1.99
C GLU A 392 -7.69 -14.04 -1.52
N PHE A 393 -6.52 -14.23 -0.92
CA PHE A 393 -5.71 -13.12 -0.42
C PHE A 393 -5.24 -12.18 -1.53
N LEU A 394 -4.77 -12.72 -2.67
CA LEU A 394 -4.23 -11.94 -3.78
C LEU A 394 -5.32 -11.29 -4.64
N PHE A 395 -6.40 -12.00 -4.91
CA PHE A 395 -7.40 -11.65 -5.93
C PHE A 395 -8.80 -11.40 -5.38
N SER A 396 -9.02 -11.55 -4.06
CA SER A 396 -10.35 -11.49 -3.42
C SER A 396 -11.33 -12.54 -3.93
N GLU A 397 -10.82 -13.62 -4.50
CA GLU A 397 -11.61 -14.74 -5.01
C GLU A 397 -10.77 -16.02 -5.05
N ASP A 398 -11.41 -17.17 -4.82
CA ASP A 398 -10.83 -18.49 -5.10
C ASP A 398 -10.94 -18.81 -6.60
N ILE A 399 -9.84 -18.69 -7.32
CA ILE A 399 -9.78 -18.97 -8.77
C ILE A 399 -9.70 -20.47 -9.10
N PHE A 400 -9.70 -21.37 -8.11
CA PHE A 400 -9.47 -22.79 -8.32
C PHE A 400 -10.80 -23.58 -8.36
N PRO A 401 -11.19 -24.14 -9.52
CA PRO A 401 -12.45 -24.88 -9.65
C PRO A 401 -12.36 -26.27 -9.01
N GLY A 402 -13.45 -26.72 -8.38
CA GLY A 402 -13.62 -28.11 -7.95
C GLY A 402 -12.43 -28.62 -7.15
N LYS A 403 -11.87 -29.79 -7.50
CA LYS A 403 -10.66 -30.34 -6.86
C LYS A 403 -9.40 -29.97 -7.66
N ILE A 404 -8.34 -29.55 -6.97
CA ILE A 404 -7.04 -29.28 -7.57
C ILE A 404 -5.97 -30.29 -7.14
N SER A 405 -5.06 -30.60 -8.06
CA SER A 405 -3.87 -31.42 -7.84
C SER A 405 -2.62 -30.54 -7.80
N ILE A 406 -1.74 -30.81 -6.83
CA ILE A 406 -0.54 -29.99 -6.61
C ILE A 406 0.69 -30.91 -6.64
N THR A 407 1.57 -30.69 -7.62
CA THR A 407 2.78 -31.51 -7.82
C THR A 407 4.05 -30.66 -7.83
N GLY A 408 5.20 -31.27 -7.58
CA GLY A 408 6.51 -30.61 -7.62
C GLY A 408 7.08 -30.28 -6.24
N ARG A 409 8.41 -30.18 -6.17
CA ARG A 409 9.15 -29.98 -4.91
C ARG A 409 9.34 -28.51 -4.58
N ARG A 410 10.15 -27.78 -5.36
CA ARG A 410 10.46 -26.35 -5.18
C ARG A 410 9.35 -25.45 -5.71
N THR A 411 9.00 -25.65 -6.97
CA THR A 411 7.86 -24.96 -7.61
C THR A 411 6.69 -25.92 -7.68
N LYS A 412 5.60 -25.57 -7.03
CA LYS A 412 4.34 -26.31 -7.04
C LYS A 412 3.58 -25.99 -8.31
N ARG A 413 3.20 -27.00 -9.10
CA ARG A 413 2.30 -26.87 -10.25
C ARG A 413 0.89 -27.16 -9.77
N ILE A 414 -0.04 -26.25 -10.04
CA ILE A 414 -1.44 -26.33 -9.63
C ILE A 414 -2.25 -26.71 -10.87
N LYS A 415 -2.92 -27.85 -10.83
CA LYS A 415 -3.61 -28.44 -11.98
C LYS A 415 -5.03 -28.89 -11.62
N SER A 416 -6.00 -28.49 -12.42
CA SER A 416 -7.34 -29.08 -12.53
C SER A 416 -7.40 -29.95 -13.80
N ASP A 417 -8.27 -29.63 -14.74
CA ASP A 417 -8.21 -30.03 -16.16
C ASP A 417 -6.92 -29.52 -16.84
N LYS A 418 -6.58 -28.25 -16.61
CA LYS A 418 -5.39 -27.56 -17.14
C LYS A 418 -4.45 -27.15 -16.00
N ILE A 419 -3.22 -26.77 -16.35
CA ILE A 419 -2.32 -26.12 -15.38
C ILE A 419 -2.80 -24.68 -15.22
N LEU A 420 -3.27 -24.32 -14.03
CA LEU A 420 -3.81 -22.98 -13.72
C LEU A 420 -2.73 -22.03 -13.22
N GLY A 421 -1.69 -22.55 -12.57
CA GLY A 421 -0.62 -21.72 -12.05
C GLY A 421 0.55 -22.50 -11.50
N ARG A 422 1.57 -21.75 -11.11
CA ARG A 422 2.77 -22.23 -10.42
C ARG A 422 2.96 -21.42 -9.16
N TYR A 423 3.30 -22.07 -8.05
CA TYR A 423 3.56 -21.43 -6.79
C TYR A 423 4.94 -21.78 -6.25
N SER A 424 5.70 -20.76 -5.86
CA SER A 424 6.96 -20.94 -5.12
C SER A 424 6.91 -20.15 -3.82
N SER A 425 6.86 -18.82 -3.93
CA SER A 425 6.63 -17.87 -2.84
C SER A 425 5.59 -16.79 -3.23
N ASP A 426 4.96 -17.01 -4.38
CA ASP A 426 4.03 -16.14 -5.08
C ASP A 426 3.32 -16.97 -6.16
N LEU A 427 2.11 -16.56 -6.54
CA LEU A 427 1.26 -17.31 -7.46
C LEU A 427 1.43 -16.79 -8.90
N ILE A 428 2.11 -17.56 -9.74
CA ILE A 428 2.32 -17.22 -11.16
C ILE A 428 1.25 -17.94 -11.98
N LEU A 429 0.29 -17.18 -12.52
CA LEU A 429 -0.81 -17.73 -13.31
C LEU A 429 -0.36 -18.12 -14.72
N THR A 430 -0.93 -19.21 -15.24
CA THR A 430 -0.97 -19.48 -16.68
C THR A 430 -2.15 -18.73 -17.30
N GLN A 431 -2.31 -18.78 -18.62
CA GLN A 431 -3.50 -18.23 -19.27
C GLN A 431 -4.80 -18.83 -18.70
N ALA A 432 -4.86 -20.16 -18.56
CA ALA A 432 -6.04 -20.85 -18.04
C ALA A 432 -6.41 -20.49 -16.59
N GLY A 433 -5.43 -20.08 -15.76
CA GLY A 433 -5.70 -19.54 -14.43
C GLY A 433 -6.02 -18.05 -14.45
N ALA A 434 -5.37 -17.28 -15.31
CA ALA A 434 -5.60 -15.85 -15.47
C ALA A 434 -7.00 -15.55 -16.02
N ASP A 435 -7.52 -16.39 -16.93
CA ASP A 435 -8.89 -16.30 -17.44
C ASP A 435 -9.95 -16.43 -16.34
N ARG A 436 -9.60 -17.05 -15.20
CA ARG A 436 -10.50 -17.22 -14.05
C ARG A 436 -10.51 -16.03 -13.09
N VAL A 437 -9.56 -15.12 -13.17
CA VAL A 437 -9.56 -13.90 -12.35
C VAL A 437 -10.59 -12.95 -12.94
N THR A 438 -11.45 -12.40 -12.08
CA THR A 438 -12.49 -11.44 -12.46
C THR A 438 -12.23 -10.06 -11.85
N THR A 439 -11.66 -10.01 -10.65
CA THR A 439 -11.55 -8.75 -9.89
C THR A 439 -10.27 -8.00 -10.23
N TYR A 440 -9.09 -8.61 -10.07
CA TYR A 440 -7.80 -7.92 -10.23
C TYR A 440 -7.36 -7.85 -11.70
N CYS A 441 -8.20 -7.23 -12.53
CA CYS A 441 -8.02 -7.14 -13.97
C CYS A 441 -7.80 -5.71 -14.47
N VAL A 442 -7.02 -5.59 -15.54
CA VAL A 442 -6.82 -4.37 -16.34
C VAL A 442 -7.21 -4.70 -17.77
N THR A 443 -8.17 -3.96 -18.32
CA THR A 443 -8.72 -4.19 -19.65
C THR A 443 -8.08 -3.28 -20.69
N ILE A 444 -7.70 -3.86 -21.84
CA ILE A 444 -7.09 -3.17 -22.98
C ILE A 444 -7.77 -3.57 -24.31
N ASP A 445 -7.55 -2.79 -25.37
CA ASP A 445 -8.02 -3.00 -26.76
C ASP A 445 -6.88 -3.10 -27.77
N PHE A 446 -5.67 -3.50 -27.36
CA PHE A 446 -4.54 -3.63 -28.27
C PHE A 446 -3.75 -4.91 -28.01
N ASP A 447 -2.92 -5.27 -28.98
CA ASP A 447 -2.02 -6.42 -28.86
C ASP A 447 -0.90 -6.14 -27.86
N LEU A 448 -0.83 -6.95 -26.80
CA LEU A 448 0.13 -6.77 -25.73
C LEU A 448 1.56 -7.11 -26.18
N LYS A 449 2.31 -6.09 -26.62
CA LYS A 449 3.72 -6.21 -27.05
C LYS A 449 4.74 -5.85 -25.97
N GLY A 450 4.37 -5.10 -24.94
CA GLY A 450 5.27 -4.63 -23.90
C GLY A 450 4.54 -4.39 -22.57
N ASP A 451 4.97 -3.37 -21.83
CA ASP A 451 4.27 -2.90 -20.64
C ASP A 451 2.96 -2.18 -21.00
N VAL A 452 2.01 -2.11 -20.05
CA VAL A 452 0.76 -1.37 -20.24
C VAL A 452 0.91 0.04 -19.71
N PHE A 453 0.63 1.04 -20.55
CA PHE A 453 0.64 2.45 -20.19
C PHE A 453 -0.78 2.96 -19.94
N CYS A 454 -0.93 3.98 -19.09
CA CYS A 454 -2.23 4.54 -18.68
C CYS A 454 -3.18 4.86 -19.84
N PRO A 455 -2.72 5.47 -20.96
CA PRO A 455 -3.60 5.75 -22.11
C PRO A 455 -4.26 4.52 -22.75
N GLY A 456 -3.66 3.34 -22.57
CA GLY A 456 -4.19 2.09 -23.10
C GLY A 456 -5.14 1.36 -22.13
N VAL A 457 -5.40 1.89 -20.94
CA VAL A 457 -6.27 1.25 -19.95
C VAL A 457 -7.72 1.69 -20.15
N LEU A 458 -8.59 0.76 -20.52
CA LEU A 458 -10.02 1.01 -20.73
C LEU A 458 -10.82 0.93 -19.43
N SER A 459 -10.57 -0.12 -18.64
CA SER A 459 -11.20 -0.35 -17.34
C SER A 459 -10.25 -1.11 -16.43
N THR A 460 -10.45 -0.95 -15.13
CA THR A 460 -9.61 -1.55 -14.09
C THR A 460 -10.34 -1.55 -12.76
N TYR A 461 -9.98 -2.48 -11.88
CA TYR A 461 -10.50 -2.51 -10.52
C TYR A 461 -9.85 -1.43 -9.65
N SER A 462 -10.67 -0.55 -9.05
CA SER A 462 -10.21 0.57 -8.22
C SER A 462 -9.47 0.13 -6.95
N GLY A 463 -9.70 -1.11 -6.49
CA GLY A 463 -9.01 -1.72 -5.35
C GLY A 463 -7.57 -2.16 -5.62
N ILE A 464 -7.10 -2.11 -6.88
CA ILE A 464 -5.70 -2.40 -7.22
C ILE A 464 -4.76 -1.37 -6.57
N ARG A 465 -3.68 -1.85 -5.96
CA ARG A 465 -2.61 -1.04 -5.37
C ARG A 465 -1.30 -1.23 -6.13
N PRO A 466 -0.36 -0.25 -6.08
CA PRO A 466 0.98 -0.46 -6.62
C PRO A 466 1.61 -1.76 -6.08
N GLY A 467 2.26 -2.52 -6.94
CA GLY A 467 2.85 -3.81 -6.60
C GLY A 467 1.88 -5.00 -6.56
N ASP A 468 0.55 -4.80 -6.54
CA ASP A 468 -0.40 -5.92 -6.66
C ASP A 468 -0.22 -6.64 -8.00
N GLN A 469 -0.46 -7.95 -7.98
CA GLN A 469 -0.51 -8.75 -9.20
C GLN A 469 -1.82 -8.48 -9.93
N VAL A 470 -1.75 -8.30 -11.24
CA VAL A 470 -2.91 -8.03 -12.08
C VAL A 470 -2.91 -8.92 -13.32
N VAL A 471 -4.12 -9.28 -13.75
CA VAL A 471 -4.36 -9.93 -15.04
C VAL A 471 -4.68 -8.87 -16.08
N ILE A 472 -4.05 -8.96 -17.24
CA ILE A 472 -4.33 -8.07 -18.37
C ILE A 472 -5.27 -8.82 -19.30
N LYS A 473 -6.46 -8.28 -19.49
CA LYS A 473 -7.49 -8.82 -20.37
C LYS A 473 -7.63 -7.94 -21.60
N ARG A 474 -7.75 -8.58 -22.76
CA ARG A 474 -8.02 -7.89 -24.02
C ARG A 474 -9.47 -8.13 -24.41
N ILE A 475 -10.17 -7.09 -24.81
CA ILE A 475 -11.59 -7.17 -25.18
C ILE A 475 -11.81 -7.53 -26.66
N ILE A 476 -10.80 -7.31 -27.51
CA ILE A 476 -10.86 -7.68 -28.93
C ILE A 476 -10.96 -9.20 -29.07
N ASN A 477 -11.94 -9.66 -29.86
CA ASN A 477 -12.25 -11.07 -30.09
C ASN A 477 -12.67 -11.83 -28.83
N GLY A 478 -13.40 -11.16 -27.94
CA GLY A 478 -13.87 -11.70 -26.67
C GLY A 478 -12.91 -11.39 -25.52
N GLU A 479 -13.44 -11.27 -24.30
CA GLU A 479 -12.64 -10.95 -23.13
C GLU A 479 -11.82 -12.17 -22.67
N HIS A 480 -10.50 -12.13 -22.89
CA HIS A 480 -9.59 -13.18 -22.47
C HIS A 480 -8.27 -12.61 -21.92
N ALA A 481 -7.62 -13.37 -21.05
CA ALA A 481 -6.33 -12.99 -20.50
C ALA A 481 -5.24 -13.06 -21.58
N VAL A 482 -4.49 -11.97 -21.74
CA VAL A 482 -3.35 -11.85 -22.67
C VAL A 482 -2.01 -11.72 -21.94
N GLY A 483 -2.03 -11.52 -20.62
CA GLY A 483 -0.83 -11.51 -19.82
C GLY A 483 -1.08 -11.28 -18.33
N VAL A 484 -0.01 -11.33 -17.56
CA VAL A 484 0.02 -10.98 -16.15
C VAL A 484 1.20 -10.07 -15.85
N GLY A 485 1.01 -9.17 -14.89
CA GLY A 485 2.00 -8.19 -14.49
C GLY A 485 1.78 -7.71 -13.07
N ARG A 486 2.44 -6.61 -12.73
CA ARG A 486 2.23 -5.88 -11.48
C ARG A 486 1.86 -4.45 -11.74
N ALA A 487 0.87 -3.98 -11.00
CA ALA A 487 0.45 -2.58 -11.06
C ALA A 487 1.59 -1.66 -10.64
N VAL A 488 1.80 -0.58 -11.38
CA VAL A 488 2.74 0.50 -11.05
C VAL A 488 2.01 1.64 -10.34
N LEU A 489 0.75 1.87 -10.73
CA LEU A 489 -0.14 2.88 -10.15
C LEU A 489 -1.36 2.20 -9.51
N PRO A 490 -2.07 2.86 -8.58
CA PRO A 490 -3.36 2.36 -8.12
C PRO A 490 -4.38 2.33 -9.26
N GLY A 491 -5.32 1.39 -9.19
CA GLY A 491 -6.36 1.22 -10.21
C GLY A 491 -7.13 2.51 -10.49
N CYS A 492 -7.46 3.29 -9.44
CA CYS A 492 -8.17 4.57 -9.59
C CYS A 492 -7.41 5.59 -10.47
N MET A 493 -6.07 5.55 -10.50
CA MET A 493 -5.28 6.50 -11.28
C MET A 493 -5.00 6.02 -12.72
N MET A 494 -5.07 4.70 -12.99
CA MET A 494 -4.65 4.16 -14.29
C MET A 494 -5.45 4.75 -15.47
N ARG A 495 -6.72 5.10 -15.24
CA ARG A 495 -7.59 5.76 -16.24
C ARG A 495 -7.52 7.28 -16.24
N GLU A 496 -7.13 7.87 -15.11
CA GLU A 496 -7.12 9.33 -14.93
C GLU A 496 -5.83 9.97 -15.45
N MET A 497 -4.78 9.18 -15.66
CA MET A 497 -3.46 9.64 -16.09
C MET A 497 -3.32 9.62 -17.62
N ASP A 498 -2.93 10.74 -18.22
CA ASP A 498 -2.70 10.85 -19.66
C ASP A 498 -1.39 10.20 -20.13
N ARG A 499 -0.47 9.91 -19.21
CA ARG A 499 0.84 9.32 -19.47
C ARG A 499 1.31 8.53 -18.26
N GLY A 500 2.26 7.62 -18.50
CA GLY A 500 2.91 6.83 -17.45
C GLY A 500 2.56 5.35 -17.54
N MET A 501 3.35 4.55 -16.84
CA MET A 501 3.20 3.10 -16.81
C MET A 501 2.07 2.72 -15.84
N ALA A 502 1.11 1.93 -16.29
CA ALA A 502 0.03 1.39 -15.45
C ALA A 502 0.42 0.02 -14.89
N VAL A 503 0.96 -0.86 -15.73
CA VAL A 503 1.33 -2.23 -15.36
C VAL A 503 2.69 -2.60 -15.96
N LYS A 504 3.59 -3.10 -15.10
CA LYS A 504 4.82 -3.76 -15.51
C LYS A 504 4.52 -5.22 -15.84
N VAL A 505 4.68 -5.61 -17.10
CA VAL A 505 4.32 -6.95 -17.57
C VAL A 505 5.42 -7.95 -17.26
N HIS A 506 5.04 -9.13 -16.75
CA HIS A 506 5.98 -10.21 -16.42
C HIS A 506 5.84 -11.40 -17.35
N THR A 507 4.61 -11.72 -17.76
CA THR A 507 4.35 -12.85 -18.64
C THR A 507 3.26 -12.46 -19.62
N ARG A 508 3.50 -12.73 -20.89
CA ARG A 508 2.53 -12.58 -21.97
C ARG A 508 2.06 -13.97 -22.36
N PHE A 509 0.77 -14.09 -22.66
CA PHE A 509 0.20 -15.32 -23.20
C PHE A 509 0.15 -15.17 -24.71
N HIS A 510 0.73 -16.12 -25.43
CA HIS A 510 0.62 -16.14 -26.88
C HIS A 510 -0.80 -16.56 -27.24
N TYR A 511 -1.51 -15.69 -27.97
CA TYR A 511 -2.70 -16.13 -28.68
C TYR A 511 -2.23 -17.12 -29.75
N ALA A 512 -2.54 -18.41 -29.59
CA ALA A 512 -2.24 -19.46 -30.55
C ALA A 512 -3.16 -19.36 -31.79
N GLY A 513 -3.23 -18.18 -32.40
CA GLY A 513 -4.12 -17.87 -33.52
C GLY A 513 -3.43 -17.21 -34.72
N THR A 514 -2.10 -17.28 -34.81
CA THR A 514 -1.36 -16.97 -36.05
C THR A 514 -0.42 -18.11 -36.39
N HIS A 515 -0.97 -19.31 -36.50
CA HIS A 515 -0.44 -20.32 -37.41
C HIS A 515 -1.61 -20.71 -38.32
N ASN A 516 -1.41 -20.53 -39.63
CA ASN A 516 -2.33 -20.70 -40.76
C ASN A 516 -3.08 -19.44 -41.21
N CYS A 517 -2.40 -18.58 -41.97
CA CYS A 517 -2.58 -18.47 -43.43
C CYS A 517 -1.38 -17.75 -44.04
#